data_AF-A0A920JI92-F1
#
_entry.id   AF-A0A920JI92-F1
#
_cell.length_a   1.000
_cell.length_b   1.000
_cell.length_c   1.000
_cell.angle_alpha   90.00
_cell.angle_beta   90.00
_cell.angle_gamma   90.00
#
_symmetry.space_group_name_H-M   'P 1'
#
loop_
_entity.id
_entity.type
_entity.pdbx_description
1 polymer ?
#
loop_
_entity_poly.entity_id
_entity_poly.type
_entity_poly.pdbx_seq_one_letter_code
_entity_poly.pdbx_strand_id
1 'polypeptide(L)'
;MSIGFVQTNNDAMIWRGPMLSQAINQLLFQTNWNDLEYLIIDLPPGTGDAQLTISQKANLTGTILVTTPQNISLIDVEKSLIAFRKLDIEVLGLIENMSYFTDDSGKDHYIFGKGNIDDFSEKQA
;
A
#
# COMPACT_ATOMS: atom_id res chain seq x y z
N MET A 1 3.02 13.82 -19.36
CA MET A 1 4.46 13.47 -19.39
C MET A 1 4.73 12.51 -18.25
N SER A 2 5.37 11.36 -18.49
CA SER A 2 5.73 10.42 -17.41
C SER A 2 7.11 10.76 -16.83
N ILE A 3 7.32 10.51 -15.54
CA ILE A 3 8.61 10.71 -14.87
C ILE A 3 9.73 9.89 -15.53
N GLY A 4 9.39 8.78 -16.19
CA GLY A 4 10.32 7.97 -16.98
C GLY A 4 10.84 8.68 -18.24
N PHE A 5 10.19 9.74 -18.74
CA PHE A 5 10.71 10.54 -19.86
C PHE A 5 11.70 11.62 -19.43
N VAL A 6 11.80 11.91 -18.12
CA VAL A 6 12.83 12.77 -17.54
C VAL A 6 14.10 11.95 -17.22
N GLN A 7 14.04 10.62 -17.41
CA GLN A 7 15.14 9.70 -17.16
C GLN A 7 16.14 9.71 -18.32
N THR A 8 17.14 10.57 -18.22
CA THR A 8 18.42 10.37 -18.90
C THR A 8 19.36 9.66 -17.92
N ASN A 9 19.64 8.39 -18.18
CA ASN A 9 20.65 7.53 -17.52
C ASN A 9 20.15 6.55 -16.45
N ASN A 10 20.70 5.35 -16.58
CA ASN A 10 20.38 4.09 -15.90
C ASN A 10 20.88 4.03 -14.44
N ASP A 11 21.05 5.18 -13.79
CA ASP A 11 21.59 5.29 -12.43
C ASP A 11 20.48 5.40 -11.39
N ALA A 12 20.65 4.70 -10.27
CA ALA A 12 19.72 4.76 -9.13
C ALA A 12 19.71 6.18 -8.55
N MET A 13 18.66 6.95 -8.88
CA MET A 13 18.53 8.32 -8.41
C MET A 13 18.03 8.33 -6.96
N ILE A 14 18.78 8.94 -6.04
CA ILE A 14 18.34 9.15 -4.66
C ILE A 14 17.28 10.25 -4.65
N TRP A 15 16.02 9.88 -4.43
CA TRP A 15 14.92 10.83 -4.27
C TRP A 15 14.98 11.48 -2.88
N ARG A 16 15.31 12.77 -2.83
CA ARG A 16 15.19 13.55 -1.59
C ARG A 16 13.72 13.94 -1.35
N GLY A 17 13.31 14.08 -0.08
CA GLY A 17 11.91 14.31 0.32
C GLY A 17 11.15 15.37 -0.50
N PRO A 18 11.71 16.58 -0.73
CA PRO A 18 11.05 17.60 -1.55
C PRO A 18 10.82 17.19 -3.01
N MET A 19 11.79 16.49 -3.61
CA MET A 19 11.66 15.99 -4.99
C MET A 19 10.57 14.94 -5.10
N LEU A 20 10.50 14.05 -4.12
CA LEU A 20 9.46 13.02 -4.06
C LEU A 20 8.07 13.64 -3.90
N SER A 21 7.92 14.63 -3.00
CA SER A 21 6.65 15.33 -2.81
C SER A 21 6.21 16.09 -4.07
N GLN A 22 7.16 16.67 -4.81
CA GLN A 22 6.89 17.31 -6.10
C GLN A 22 6.47 16.28 -7.16
N ALA A 23 7.15 15.15 -7.26
CA ALA A 23 6.78 14.07 -8.18
C ALA A 23 5.36 13.54 -7.90
N ILE A 24 5.02 13.30 -6.64
CA ILE A 24 3.68 12.89 -6.21
C ILE A 24 2.63 13.94 -6.61
N ASN A 25 2.91 15.23 -6.39
CA ASN A 25 2.03 16.31 -6.84
C ASN A 25 1.77 16.29 -8.35
N GLN A 26 2.82 16.05 -9.15
CA GLN A 26 2.68 15.97 -10.59
C GLN A 26 1.84 14.77 -11.01
N LEU A 27 2.06 13.61 -10.39
CA LEU A 27 1.27 12.41 -10.66
C LEU A 27 -0.21 12.61 -10.32
N LEU A 28 -0.51 13.16 -9.14
CA LEU A 28 -1.89 13.35 -8.69
C LEU A 28 -2.63 14.42 -9.48
N PHE A 29 -2.00 15.56 -9.75
CA PHE A 29 -2.72 16.77 -10.23
C PHE A 29 -2.33 17.23 -11.64
N GLN A 30 -1.22 16.75 -12.20
CA GLN A 30 -0.74 17.15 -13.54
C GLN A 30 -0.78 15.99 -14.54
N THR A 31 -1.28 14.83 -14.12
CA THR A 31 -1.56 13.70 -15.01
C THR A 31 -3.02 13.79 -15.47
N ASN A 32 -3.24 13.60 -16.77
CA ASN A 32 -4.60 13.53 -17.30
C ASN A 32 -5.19 12.14 -17.06
N TRP A 33 -5.84 11.95 -15.92
CA TRP A 33 -6.54 10.72 -15.56
C TRP A 33 -7.86 10.54 -16.33
N ASN A 34 -8.43 11.62 -16.88
CA ASN A 34 -9.81 11.70 -17.39
C ASN A 34 -10.85 11.32 -16.31
N ASP A 35 -12.09 11.03 -16.73
CA ASP A 35 -13.17 10.63 -15.82
C ASP A 35 -12.98 9.17 -15.40
N LEU A 36 -12.40 8.95 -14.22
CA LEU A 36 -12.25 7.64 -13.61
C LEU A 36 -13.24 7.47 -12.46
N GLU A 37 -13.82 6.29 -12.35
CA GLU A 37 -14.61 5.89 -11.18
C GLU A 37 -13.71 5.54 -9.99
N TYR A 38 -12.53 4.97 -10.27
CA TYR A 38 -11.56 4.55 -9.26
C TYR A 38 -10.13 4.89 -9.67
N LEU A 39 -9.35 5.38 -8.71
CA LEU A 39 -7.91 5.53 -8.81
C LEU A 39 -7.25 4.72 -7.70
N ILE A 40 -6.55 3.64 -8.05
CA ILE A 40 -5.81 2.81 -7.10
C ILE A 40 -4.39 3.36 -6.99
N ILE A 41 -3.94 3.61 -5.77
CA ILE A 41 -2.60 4.10 -5.49
C ILE A 41 -1.83 3.04 -4.72
N ASP A 42 -0.78 2.52 -5.33
CA ASP A 42 0.17 1.62 -4.66
C ASP A 42 1.11 2.45 -3.78
N LEU A 43 0.93 2.32 -2.47
CA LEU A 43 1.71 3.07 -1.49
C LEU A 43 3.05 2.36 -1.26
N PRO A 44 4.16 3.11 -1.10
CA PRO A 44 5.41 2.50 -0.66
C PRO A 44 5.23 1.84 0.71
N PRO A 45 5.97 0.76 1.01
CA PRO A 45 5.83 0.06 2.28
C PRO A 45 6.27 0.95 3.47
N GLY A 46 5.63 0.74 4.62
CA GLY A 46 5.95 1.42 5.88
C GLY A 46 5.39 2.84 5.99
N THR A 47 5.79 3.55 7.05
CA THR A 47 5.23 4.86 7.46
C THR A 47 6.07 6.07 7.02
N GLY A 48 6.71 5.98 5.85
CA GLY A 48 7.62 7.01 5.35
C GLY A 48 6.91 8.28 4.86
N ASP A 49 7.68 9.35 4.66
CA ASP A 49 7.20 10.67 4.21
C ASP A 49 6.36 10.62 2.93
N ALA A 50 6.64 9.64 2.05
CA ALA A 50 5.89 9.42 0.82
C ALA A 50 4.44 8.99 1.09
N GLN A 51 4.23 8.03 1.99
CA GLN A 51 2.91 7.55 2.38
C GLN A 51 2.11 8.68 3.02
N LEU A 52 2.73 9.46 3.90
CA LEU A 52 2.09 10.61 4.54
C LEU A 52 1.73 11.69 3.51
N THR A 53 2.65 12.01 2.60
CA THR A 53 2.40 13.00 1.54
C THR A 53 1.23 12.58 0.66
N ILE A 54 1.18 11.32 0.23
CA ILE A 54 0.07 10.80 -0.59
C ILE A 54 -1.23 10.86 0.21
N SER A 55 -1.22 10.36 1.44
CA SER A 55 -2.41 10.32 2.31
C SER A 55 -3.00 11.71 2.55
N GLN A 56 -2.15 12.73 2.74
CA GLN A 56 -2.59 14.11 2.95
C GLN A 56 -3.04 14.82 1.67
N LYS A 57 -2.44 14.50 0.52
CA LYS A 57 -2.70 15.24 -0.73
C LYS A 57 -3.74 14.58 -1.63
N ALA A 58 -3.79 13.27 -1.67
CA ALA A 58 -4.68 12.53 -2.57
C ALA A 58 -6.13 12.44 -2.07
N ASN A 59 -6.42 12.93 -0.85
CA ASN A 59 -7.74 12.87 -0.22
C ASN A 59 -8.36 11.47 -0.33
N LEU A 60 -7.64 10.47 0.19
CA LEU A 60 -7.98 9.06 0.02
C LEU A 60 -9.36 8.76 0.60
N THR A 61 -10.22 8.12 -0.18
CA THR A 61 -11.55 7.66 0.28
C THR A 61 -11.43 6.51 1.27
N GLY A 62 -10.41 5.66 1.10
CA GLY A 62 -10.13 4.56 2.00
C GLY A 62 -8.85 3.84 1.60
N THR A 63 -8.46 2.86 2.41
CA THR A 63 -7.25 2.07 2.22
C THR A 63 -7.53 0.58 2.43
N ILE A 64 -6.78 -0.26 1.71
CA ILE A 64 -6.76 -1.71 1.90
C ILE A 64 -5.37 -2.07 2.39
N LEU A 65 -5.30 -2.77 3.52
CA LEU A 65 -4.03 -3.21 4.09
C LEU A 65 -3.73 -4.64 3.63
N VAL A 66 -2.50 -4.88 3.19
CA VAL A 66 -2.04 -6.19 2.69
C VAL A 66 -0.99 -6.75 3.64
N THR A 67 -1.16 -8.01 4.04
CA THR A 67 -0.23 -8.75 4.90
C THR A 67 0.14 -10.08 4.28
N THR A 68 1.11 -10.78 4.87
CA THR A 68 1.36 -12.21 4.66
C THR A 68 1.06 -13.00 5.94
N PRO A 69 1.02 -14.36 5.90
CA PRO A 69 0.64 -15.19 7.06
C PRO A 69 1.53 -15.06 8.29
N GLN A 70 2.74 -14.53 8.14
CA GLN A 70 3.68 -14.42 9.24
C GLN A 70 3.28 -13.31 10.22
N ASN A 71 3.34 -13.62 11.52
CA ASN A 71 3.01 -12.68 12.59
C ASN A 71 3.77 -11.34 12.51
N ILE A 72 4.99 -11.33 11.96
CA ILE A 72 5.75 -10.08 11.79
C ILE A 72 5.06 -9.10 10.84
N SER A 73 4.41 -9.61 9.79
CA SER A 73 3.67 -8.79 8.83
C SER A 73 2.41 -8.18 9.48
N LEU A 74 1.73 -8.93 10.35
CA LEU A 74 0.58 -8.43 11.10
C LEU A 74 0.95 -7.26 12.02
N ILE A 75 2.14 -7.29 12.64
CA ILE A 75 2.63 -6.18 13.49
C ILE A 75 2.80 -4.89 12.67
N ASP A 76 3.26 -4.99 11.43
CA ASP A 76 3.42 -3.80 10.56
C ASP A 76 2.08 -3.29 10.01
N VAL A 77 1.13 -4.20 9.77
CA VAL A 77 -0.26 -3.86 9.48
C VAL A 77 -0.95 -3.14 10.64
N GLU A 78 -0.73 -3.57 11.88
CA GLU A 78 -1.27 -2.90 13.07
C GLU A 78 -0.80 -1.45 13.18
N LYS A 79 0.49 -1.19 12.95
CA LYS A 79 1.03 0.18 12.93
C LYS A 79 0.40 1.01 11.81
N SER A 80 0.22 0.42 10.63
CA SER A 80 -0.38 1.10 9.48
C SER A 80 -1.85 1.43 9.73
N LEU A 81 -2.62 0.51 10.31
CA LEU A 81 -4.00 0.72 10.74
C LEU A 81 -4.11 1.92 11.69
N ILE A 82 -3.23 1.98 12.71
CA ILE A 82 -3.20 3.12 13.65
C ILE A 82 -2.85 4.42 12.92
N ALA A 83 -1.90 4.40 11.97
CA ALA A 83 -1.51 5.58 11.21
C ALA A 83 -2.64 6.11 10.34
N PHE A 84 -3.34 5.25 9.59
CA PHE A 84 -4.47 5.66 8.75
C PHE A 84 -5.66 6.17 9.58
N ARG A 85 -5.97 5.53 10.72
CA ARG A 85 -6.99 6.04 11.66
C ARG A 85 -6.66 7.44 12.17
N LYS A 86 -5.39 7.75 12.45
CA LYS A 86 -4.97 9.10 12.86
C LYS A 86 -5.06 10.16 11.76
N LEU A 87 -5.11 9.72 10.51
CA LEU A 87 -5.26 10.58 9.33
C LEU A 87 -6.72 10.64 8.87
N ASP A 88 -7.66 10.09 9.66
CA ASP A 88 -9.09 9.99 9.33
C ASP A 88 -9.37 9.26 8.00
N ILE A 89 -8.52 8.28 7.65
CA ILE A 89 -8.68 7.46 6.44
C ILE A 89 -9.29 6.11 6.84
N GLU A 90 -10.41 5.77 6.22
CA GLU A 90 -11.13 4.51 6.45
C GLU A 90 -10.32 3.31 5.95
N VAL A 91 -10.14 2.29 6.80
CA VAL A 91 -9.60 1.01 6.36
C VAL A 91 -10.75 0.13 5.89
N LEU A 92 -10.84 -0.06 4.57
CA LEU A 92 -11.92 -0.78 3.89
C LEU A 92 -11.81 -2.30 4.06
N GLY A 93 -10.60 -2.81 4.30
CA GLY A 93 -10.38 -4.24 4.46
C GLY A 93 -8.92 -4.63 4.62
N LEU A 94 -8.74 -5.91 4.89
CA LEU A 94 -7.46 -6.57 5.12
C LEU A 94 -7.33 -7.75 4.14
N ILE A 95 -6.18 -7.88 3.48
CA ILE A 95 -5.91 -8.98 2.54
C ILE A 95 -4.68 -9.75 3.03
N GLU A 96 -4.84 -11.05 3.28
CA GLU A 96 -3.71 -11.96 3.49
C GLU A 96 -3.24 -12.51 2.15
N ASN A 97 -2.17 -11.92 1.63
CA ASN A 97 -1.49 -12.41 0.44
C ASN A 97 -0.64 -13.65 0.77
N MET A 98 -0.40 -14.50 -0.22
CA MET A 98 0.41 -15.73 -0.06
C MET A 98 -0.07 -16.65 1.08
N SER A 99 -1.39 -16.70 1.34
CA SER A 99 -1.99 -17.49 2.40
C SER A 99 -1.79 -19.00 2.21
N TYR A 100 -1.87 -19.47 0.96
CA TYR A 100 -1.58 -20.85 0.57
C TYR A 100 -1.23 -20.94 -0.92
N PHE A 101 -0.76 -22.11 -1.33
CA PHE A 101 -0.56 -22.51 -2.71
C PHE A 101 -1.36 -23.79 -2.98
N THR A 102 -2.21 -23.80 -4.00
CA THR A 102 -2.95 -24.99 -4.43
C THR A 102 -2.17 -25.69 -5.54
N ASP A 103 -1.85 -26.98 -5.37
CA ASP A 103 -1.18 -27.78 -6.39
C ASP A 103 -2.15 -28.33 -7.46
N ASP A 104 -1.61 -28.99 -8.49
CA ASP A 104 -2.39 -29.60 -9.57
C ASP A 104 -3.34 -30.72 -9.11
N SER A 105 -3.16 -31.23 -7.88
CA SER A 105 -4.05 -32.21 -7.25
C SER A 105 -5.19 -31.55 -6.46
N GLY A 106 -5.24 -30.22 -6.41
CA GLY A 106 -6.21 -29.45 -5.64
C GLY A 106 -5.90 -29.40 -4.14
N LYS A 107 -4.68 -29.74 -3.72
CA LYS A 107 -4.28 -29.69 -2.32
C LYS A 107 -3.66 -28.33 -1.99
N ASP A 108 -4.11 -27.74 -0.89
CA ASP A 108 -3.54 -26.49 -0.37
C ASP A 108 -2.30 -26.73 0.50
N HIS A 109 -1.27 -25.95 0.22
CA HIS A 109 0.00 -25.93 0.91
C HIS A 109 0.23 -24.56 1.54
N TYR A 110 0.31 -24.53 2.87
CA TYR A 110 0.56 -23.32 3.65
C TYR A 110 2.07 -23.10 3.78
N ILE A 111 2.74 -22.77 2.67
CA ILE A 111 4.21 -22.64 2.58
C ILE A 111 4.75 -21.63 3.61
N PHE A 112 3.95 -20.61 3.90
CA PHE A 112 4.28 -19.54 4.84
C PHE A 112 3.61 -19.69 6.22
N GLY A 113 3.01 -20.84 6.49
CA GLY A 113 2.15 -21.09 7.65
C GLY A 113 0.70 -20.67 7.41
N LYS A 114 -0.18 -21.07 8.32
CA LYS A 114 -1.56 -20.55 8.37
C LYS A 114 -1.54 -19.21 9.08
N GLY A 115 -2.07 -18.18 8.43
CA GLY A 115 -2.16 -16.86 9.02
C GLY A 115 -3.32 -16.76 10.01
N ASN A 116 -3.32 -15.67 10.78
CA ASN A 116 -4.31 -15.40 11.84
C ASN A 116 -5.05 -14.09 11.55
N ILE A 117 -5.32 -13.80 10.26
CA ILE A 117 -5.94 -12.54 9.82
C ILE A 117 -7.36 -12.36 10.36
N ASP A 118 -8.12 -13.44 10.51
CA ASP A 118 -9.48 -13.40 11.07
C ASP A 118 -9.45 -12.98 12.55
N ASP A 119 -8.63 -13.67 13.36
CA ASP A 119 -8.40 -13.32 14.77
C ASP A 119 -7.89 -11.87 14.94
N PHE A 120 -7.06 -11.40 14.00
CA PHE A 120 -6.59 -10.02 14.00
C PHE A 120 -7.73 -9.04 13.71
N SER A 121 -8.53 -9.30 12.67
CA SER A 121 -9.65 -8.46 12.26
C SER A 121 -10.70 -8.32 13.37
N GLU A 122 -11.05 -9.42 14.04
CA GLU A 122 -12.01 -9.41 15.16
C GLU A 122 -11.56 -8.55 16.34
N LYS A 123 -10.25 -8.46 16.61
CA LYS A 123 -9.71 -7.61 17.70
C LYS A 123 -9.73 -6.13 17.37
N GLN A 124 -9.87 -5.76 16.10
CA GLN A 124 -9.80 -4.38 15.62
C GLN A 124 -11.17 -3.77 15.32
N ALA A 125 -12.23 -4.57 15.35
CA ALA A 125 -13.64 -4.17 15.28
C ALA A 125 -14.08 -3.48 16.58
#